data_AF-A0A5E7N9V6-F1
#
_entry.id   AF-A0A5E7N9V6-F1
#
_cell.length_a   1.000
_cell.length_b   1.000
_cell.length_c   1.000
_cell.angle_alpha   90.00
_cell.angle_beta   90.00
_cell.angle_gamma   90.00
#
_symmetry.space_group_name_H-M   'P 1'
#
loop_
_entity.id
_entity.type
_entity.pdbx_description
1 polymer ?
#
loop_
_entity_poly.entity_id
_entity_poly.type
_entity_poly.pdbx_seq_one_letter_code
_entity_poly.pdbx_strand_id
1 'polypeptide(L)'
;MAVGKVKWFNNAKGFGFINTDAREGRDEDGKDIDFFAHYSAIEMAGYKTLKAGQLVKFDIVQGPKGLHAVKIESAEAKQEAPPITTEKQTVTS
;
A
#
# COMPACT_ATOMS: atom_id res chain seq x y z
N MET A 1 13.04 7.12 2.71
CA MET A 1 12.05 6.89 1.64
C MET A 1 12.51 5.79 0.73
N ALA A 2 11.83 4.65 0.82
CA ALA A 2 11.95 3.51 -0.07
C ALA A 2 10.84 3.54 -1.13
N VAL A 3 11.08 2.85 -2.25
CA VAL A 3 10.11 2.64 -3.30
C VAL A 3 9.86 1.15 -3.39
N GLY A 4 8.61 0.71 -3.41
CA GLY A 4 8.29 -0.71 -3.54
C GLY A 4 6.96 -0.94 -4.24
N LYS A 5 6.63 -2.22 -4.37
CA LYS A 5 5.45 -2.72 -5.03
C LYS A 5 4.52 -3.32 -3.99
N VAL A 6 3.26 -2.91 -4.01
CA VAL A 6 2.24 -3.45 -3.11
C VAL A 6 2.04 -4.92 -3.45
N LYS A 7 2.32 -5.83 -2.52
CA LYS A 7 2.08 -7.26 -2.71
C LYS A 7 0.58 -7.53 -2.73
N TRP A 8 -0.10 -7.03 -1.71
CA TRP A 8 -1.55 -7.01 -1.63
C TRP A 8 -2.00 -5.97 -0.60
N PHE A 9 -3.23 -5.48 -0.75
CA PHE A 9 -3.84 -4.59 0.21
C PHE A 9 -5.32 -4.89 0.34
N ASN A 10 -5.79 -5.01 1.58
CA ASN A 10 -7.19 -5.28 1.88
C ASN A 10 -7.89 -3.96 2.24
N ASN A 11 -8.68 -3.43 1.30
CA ASN A 11 -9.41 -2.18 1.48
C ASN A 11 -10.48 -2.26 2.58
N ALA A 12 -11.08 -3.45 2.79
CA ALA A 12 -12.10 -3.63 3.83
C ALA A 12 -11.50 -3.63 5.24
N LYS A 13 -10.27 -4.14 5.38
CA LYS A 13 -9.57 -4.16 6.67
C LYS A 13 -8.62 -2.98 6.89
N GLY A 14 -8.21 -2.28 5.82
CA GLY A 14 -7.29 -1.16 5.87
C GLY A 14 -5.83 -1.56 6.11
N PHE A 15 -5.41 -2.78 5.75
CA PHE A 15 -4.00 -3.17 5.87
C PHE A 15 -3.56 -4.04 4.70
N GLY A 16 -2.26 -4.10 4.49
CA GLY A 16 -1.65 -4.87 3.42
C GLY A 16 -0.16 -5.08 3.65
N PHE A 17 0.49 -5.58 2.61
CA PHE A 17 1.93 -5.76 2.59
C PHE A 17 2.52 -5.18 1.32
N ILE A 18 3.67 -4.56 1.47
CA ILE A 18 4.46 -3.98 0.40
C ILE A 18 5.79 -4.72 0.36
N ASN A 19 6.31 -5.01 -0.82
CA ASN A 19 7.65 -5.56 -0.99
C ASN A 19 8.48 -4.53 -1.73
N THR A 20 9.76 -4.43 -1.41
CA THR A 20 10.70 -3.64 -2.21
C THR A 20 11.87 -4.51 -2.60
N ASP A 21 12.32 -4.36 -3.85
CA ASP A 21 13.54 -5.00 -4.34
C ASP A 21 14.80 -4.29 -3.82
N ALA A 22 14.63 -3.10 -3.23
CA ALA A 22 15.70 -2.34 -2.63
C ALA A 22 16.41 -3.14 -1.54
N ARG A 23 17.66 -2.78 -1.25
CA ARG A 23 18.49 -3.43 -0.22
C ARG A 23 17.79 -3.47 1.15
N GLU A 24 16.99 -2.46 1.47
CA GLU A 24 16.23 -2.41 2.72
C GLU A 24 15.13 -3.47 2.80
N GLY A 25 14.60 -3.92 1.65
CA GLY A 25 13.61 -4.99 1.53
C GLY A 25 14.19 -6.37 1.29
N ARG A 26 15.50 -6.55 1.47
CA ARG A 26 16.13 -7.87 1.51
C ARG A 26 16.76 -8.11 2.86
N ASP A 27 16.55 -9.32 3.37
CA ASP A 27 17.18 -9.79 4.59
C ASP A 27 18.67 -10.09 4.34
N GLU A 28 19.44 -10.39 5.39
CA GLU A 28 20.86 -10.77 5.27
C GLU A 28 21.06 -12.00 4.37
N ASP A 29 20.05 -12.85 4.31
CA ASP A 29 19.96 -14.05 3.45
C ASP A 29 19.55 -13.73 1.98
N GLY A 30 19.28 -12.46 1.66
CA GLY A 30 18.87 -12.01 0.32
C GLY A 30 17.41 -12.29 -0.05
N LYS A 31 16.57 -12.68 0.91
CA LYS A 31 15.13 -12.92 0.71
C LYS A 31 14.32 -11.63 0.81
N ASP A 32 13.27 -11.56 0.01
CA ASP A 32 12.31 -10.44 0.03
C ASP A 32 11.62 -10.33 1.40
N ILE A 33 11.62 -9.13 1.96
CA ILE A 33 10.94 -8.80 3.21
C ILE A 33 9.59 -8.16 2.88
N ASP A 34 8.54 -8.68 3.52
CA ASP A 34 7.22 -8.07 3.47
C ASP A 34 7.09 -6.96 4.53
N PHE A 35 6.88 -5.72 4.08
CA PHE A 35 6.63 -4.56 4.94
C PHE A 35 5.15 -4.43 5.23
N PHE A 36 4.82 -4.36 6.52
CA PHE A 36 3.43 -4.17 6.93
C PHE A 36 2.97 -2.75 6.61
N ALA A 37 1.90 -2.61 5.83
CA ALA A 37 1.32 -1.34 5.44
C ALA A 37 -0.07 -1.17 6.07
N HIS A 38 -0.26 -0.07 6.81
CA HIS A 38 -1.54 0.23 7.47
C HIS A 38 -2.18 1.48 6.86
N TYR A 39 -3.50 1.52 6.74
CA TYR A 39 -4.23 2.68 6.19
C TYR A 39 -3.91 3.98 6.94
N SER A 40 -3.64 3.90 8.25
CA SER A 40 -3.27 5.07 9.04
C SER A 40 -1.95 5.70 8.57
N ALA A 41 -1.08 4.92 7.94
CA ALA A 41 0.22 5.36 7.43
C ALA A 41 0.15 5.89 5.98
N ILE A 42 -0.99 5.75 5.29
CA ILE A 42 -1.18 6.25 3.93
C ILE A 42 -1.49 7.75 3.97
N GLU A 43 -0.62 8.55 3.34
CA GLU A 43 -0.77 10.01 3.21
C GLU A 43 -1.44 10.34 1.86
N MET A 44 -2.67 9.86 1.68
CA MET A 44 -3.48 10.15 0.50
C MET A 44 -4.78 10.85 0.92
N ALA A 45 -5.20 11.85 0.15
CA ALA A 45 -6.49 12.51 0.32
C ALA A 45 -7.62 11.57 -0.14
N GLY A 46 -8.55 11.23 0.76
CA GLY A 46 -9.72 10.42 0.46
C GLY A 46 -9.59 8.95 0.88
N TYR A 47 -9.94 8.02 -0.01
CA TYR A 47 -9.91 6.59 0.28
C TYR A 47 -8.48 6.05 0.29
N LYS A 48 -8.01 5.68 1.48
CA LYS A 48 -6.66 5.14 1.75
C LYS A 48 -6.53 3.70 1.26
N THR A 49 -6.52 3.53 -0.06
CA THR A 49 -6.52 2.24 -0.74
C THR A 49 -5.28 2.10 -1.62
N LEU A 50 -4.71 0.89 -1.66
CA LEU A 50 -3.57 0.57 -2.53
C LEU A 50 -3.95 -0.59 -3.45
N LYS A 51 -3.44 -0.59 -4.68
CA LYS A 51 -3.67 -1.68 -5.62
C LYS A 51 -2.52 -2.67 -5.60
N ALA A 52 -2.82 -3.97 -5.57
CA ALA A 52 -1.80 -5.01 -5.70
C ALA A 52 -1.03 -4.83 -7.02
N GLY A 53 0.30 -4.86 -6.93
CA GLY A 53 1.21 -4.60 -8.03
C GLY A 53 1.49 -3.12 -8.32
N GLN A 54 0.89 -2.18 -7.59
CA GLN A 54 1.15 -0.76 -7.77
C GLN A 54 2.48 -0.35 -7.14
N LEU A 55 3.15 0.59 -7.80
CA LEU A 55 4.39 1.19 -7.34
C LEU A 55 4.10 2.35 -6.39
N VAL A 56 4.63 2.26 -5.18
CA VAL A 56 4.36 3.19 -4.08
C VAL A 56 5.67 3.57 -3.40
N LYS A 57 5.75 4.83 -2.96
CA LYS A 57 6.80 5.35 -2.09
C LYS A 57 6.33 5.24 -0.65
N PHE A 58 7.23 4.85 0.24
CA PHE A 58 6.95 4.76 1.67
C PHE A 58 8.24 4.89 2.46
N ASP A 59 8.14 5.15 3.74
CA ASP A 59 9.25 5.11 4.67
C ASP A 59 9.23 3.81 5.46
N ILE A 60 10.38 3.18 5.64
CA ILE A 60 10.52 1.95 6.41
C ILE A 60 10.90 2.35 7.83
N VAL A 61 10.05 1.99 8.79
CA VAL A 61 10.32 2.23 10.21
C VAL A 61 10.30 0.90 10.95
N GLN A 62 11.26 0.74 11.86
CA GLN A 62 11.38 -0.46 12.68
C GLN A 62 10.50 -0.31 13.93
N GLY A 63 9.43 -1.12 14.01
CA GLY A 63 8.49 -1.12 15.11
C GLY A 63 8.65 -2.34 16.03
N PRO A 64 7.89 -2.40 17.14
CA PRO A 64 7.93 -3.52 18.09
C PRO A 64 7.42 -4.85 17.51
N LYS A 65 6.77 -4.82 16.33
CA LYS A 65 6.27 -6.00 15.61
C LYS A 65 7.04 -6.28 14.31
N GLY A 66 8.20 -5.66 14.11
CA GLY A 66 8.99 -5.73 12.88
C GLY A 66 8.90 -4.46 12.03
N LEU A 67 9.36 -4.56 10.79
CA LEU A 67 9.42 -3.46 9.84
C LEU A 67 8.02 -3.12 9.31
N HIS A 68 7.64 -1.84 9.41
CA HIS A 68 6.38 -1.34 8.85
C HIS A 68 6.63 -0.18 7.89
N ALA A 69 5.71 -0.01 6.94
CA ALA A 69 5.68 1.07 5.99
C ALA A 69 4.84 2.23 6.54
N VAL A 70 5.44 3.42 6.62
CA VAL A 70 4.78 4.68 6.99
C VAL A 70 4.89 5.69 5.86
N LYS A 71 4.13 6.80 5.92
CA LYS A 71 4.12 7.84 4.87
C LYS A 71 3.98 7.26 3.46
N ILE A 72 2.98 6.39 3.27
CA ILE A 72 2.80 5.68 2.02
C ILE A 72 2.12 6.62 1.03
N GLU A 73 2.78 6.85 -0.10
CA GLU A 73 2.37 7.70 -1.20
C GLU A 73 2.44 6.90 -2.52
N SER A 74 1.45 7.06 -3.39
CA SER A 74 1.53 6.47 -4.73
C SER A 74 2.64 7.14 -5.54
N ALA A 75 3.63 6.37 -5.99
CA ALA A 75 4.77 6.90 -6.76
C ALA A 75 4.33 7.43 -8.14
N GLU A 76 3.12 7.10 -8.56
CA GLU A 76 2.49 7.45 -9.84
C GLU A 76 1.34 8.46 -9.68
N ALA A 77 1.39 9.35 -8.69
CA ALA A 77 0.34 10.34 -8.46
C ALA A 77 0.48 11.58 -9.37
N LYS A 78 0.05 11.42 -10.62
CA LYS A 78 -0.67 12.46 -11.37
C LYS A 78 -1.89 11.82 -12.03
N GLN A 79 -2.87 11.38 -11.24
CA GLN A 79 -4.21 11.10 -11.75
C GLN A 79 -5.26 11.53 -10.73
N GLU A 80 -5.90 12.65 -11.08
CA GLU A 80 -7.26 12.99 -10.70
C GLU A 80 -8.23 11.83 -10.97
N ALA A 81 -9.22 11.74 -10.06
CA ALA A 81 -10.56 11.19 -10.23
C ALA A 81 -10.81 9.67 -9.97
N PRO A 82 -11.99 9.35 -9.38
CA PRO A 82 -12.18 8.24 -8.43
C PRO A 82 -12.61 6.92 -9.09
N PRO A 83 -12.45 5.75 -8.41
CA PRO A 83 -13.35 4.64 -8.65
C PRO A 83 -14.72 5.03 -8.06
N ILE A 84 -15.64 5.36 -8.97
CA ILE A 84 -17.06 5.46 -8.73
C ILE A 84 -17.57 4.44 -7.69
N THR A 85 -18.17 5.00 -6.65
CA THR A 85 -19.07 4.35 -5.70
C THR A 85 -20.20 3.64 -6.44
N THR A 86 -20.43 2.37 -6.11
CA THR A 86 -21.75 1.72 -6.06
C THR A 86 -22.59 1.76 -7.34
N GLU A 87 -22.53 0.70 -8.15
CA GLU A 87 -23.72 0.33 -8.93
C GLU A 87 -24.64 -0.51 -8.05
N LYS A 88 -25.67 0.15 -7.50
CA LYS A 88 -26.85 -0.54 -6.97
C LYS A 88 -27.48 -1.31 -8.12
N GLN A 89 -27.47 -2.64 -8.06
CA GLN A 89 -28.47 -3.44 -8.76
C GLN A 89 -29.84 -3.11 -8.16
N THR A 90 -30.53 -2.14 -8.73
CA THR A 90 -31.98 -2.02 -8.64
C THR A 90 -32.51 -2.34 -10.03
N VAL A 91 -32.82 -3.61 -10.28
CA VAL A 91 -33.75 -4.01 -11.34
C VAL A 91 -35.04 -4.45 -10.65
N THR A 92 -35.95 -3.49 -10.54
CA THR A 92 -37.39 -3.73 -10.43
C THR A 92 -37.91 -3.82 -11.86
N SER A 93 -38.46 -4.97 -12.26
CA SER A 93 -39.68 -5.15 -13.08
C SER A 93 -39.93 -6.64 -13.27
#